data_AF-A0A067EIX9-F1
#
_entry.id   AF-A0A067EIX9-F1
#
_cell.length_a   1.000
_cell.length_b   1.000
_cell.length_c   1.000
_cell.angle_alpha   90.00
_cell.angle_beta   90.00
_cell.angle_gamma   90.00
#
_symmetry.space_group_name_H-M   'P 1'
#
loop_
_entity.id
_entity.type
_entity.pdbx_description
1 polymer ?
#
loop_
_entity_poly.entity_id
_entity_poly.type
_entity_poly.pdbx_seq_one_letter_code
_entity_poly.pdbx_strand_id
1 'polypeptide(L)'
;MLKVVCRKKERDRDHKNNIHPYKVVEITPPPKCLGIRCFPPNLQCGESVTIEGQAYTISAVTHRYQLRKGKYEPSEKRLDVLSSSRYILNLYLENLLEQS
;
A
#
# COMPACT_ATOMS: atom_id res chain seq x y z
N MET A 1 12.98 4.84 2.84
CA MET A 1 12.44 3.49 2.57
C MET A 1 11.63 3.05 3.78
N LEU A 2 10.30 2.96 3.64
CA LEU A 2 9.41 2.57 4.74
C LEU A 2 9.46 1.05 4.92
N LYS A 3 9.77 0.60 6.14
CA LYS A 3 9.83 -0.82 6.48
C LYS A 3 8.51 -1.29 7.09
N VAL A 4 8.13 -2.53 6.81
CA VAL A 4 6.98 -3.19 7.45
C VAL A 4 7.18 -3.19 8.98
N VAL A 5 6.23 -2.61 9.72
CA VAL A 5 6.35 -2.38 11.18
C VAL A 5 5.74 -3.52 12.00
N CYS A 6 5.24 -4.59 11.36
CA CYS A 6 4.49 -5.66 12.03
C CYS A 6 5.30 -6.38 13.12
N ARG A 7 5.26 -5.89 14.36
CA ARG A 7 5.51 -6.70 15.55
C ARG A 7 4.27 -7.57 15.76
N LYS A 8 4.43 -8.89 15.71
CA LYS A 8 3.44 -9.84 16.20
C LYS A 8 3.22 -9.53 17.68
N LYS A 9 2.10 -8.91 18.06
CA LYS A 9 1.69 -8.85 19.46
C LYS A 9 0.18 -8.98 19.60
N GLU A 10 -0.15 -9.74 20.64
CA GLU A 10 -1.46 -10.15 21.14
C GLU A 10 -2.57 -9.12 21.00
N ARG A 11 -3.78 -9.68 20.92
CA ARG A 11 -5.06 -9.03 21.15
C ARG A 11 -5.01 -8.13 22.39
N ASP A 12 -4.63 -6.87 22.27
CA ASP A 12 -5.05 -5.86 23.25
C ASP A 12 -5.05 -4.44 22.67
N ARG A 13 -6.27 -3.91 22.54
CA ARG A 13 -6.74 -2.57 22.97
C ARG A 13 -5.85 -1.32 22.89
N ASP A 14 -4.80 -1.24 22.07
CA ASP A 14 -4.07 0.02 21.89
C ASP A 14 -4.52 0.80 20.63
N HIS A 15 -5.59 1.59 20.80
CA HIS A 15 -6.04 2.67 19.90
C HIS A 15 -5.01 3.82 19.71
N LYS A 16 -3.75 3.64 20.13
CA LYS A 16 -2.78 4.74 20.31
C LYS A 16 -1.54 4.67 19.44
N ASN A 17 -1.28 3.54 18.77
CA ASN A 17 -0.25 3.45 17.74
C ASN A 17 -0.96 3.32 16.39
N ASN A 18 -0.90 4.37 15.56
CA ASN A 18 -1.52 4.54 14.23
C ASN A 18 -1.06 3.54 13.16
N ILE A 19 -0.83 2.28 13.53
CA ILE A 19 -0.37 1.22 12.67
C ILE A 19 -1.61 0.51 12.12
N HIS A 20 -1.93 0.76 10.85
CA HIS A 20 -3.12 0.20 10.22
C HIS A 20 -2.76 -0.93 9.25
N PRO A 21 -3.50 -2.06 9.27
CA PRO A 21 -3.28 -3.15 8.33
C PRO A 21 -3.81 -2.77 6.94
N TYR A 22 -2.98 -2.99 5.92
CA TYR A 22 -3.32 -2.87 4.50
C TYR A 22 -3.22 -4.22 3.83
N LYS A 23 -4.20 -4.56 3.00
CA LYS A 23 -4.07 -5.65 2.03
C LYS A 23 -3.18 -5.17 0.89
N VAL A 24 -2.00 -5.75 0.75
CA VAL A 24 -1.03 -5.34 -0.26
C VAL A 24 -1.13 -6.21 -1.50
N VAL A 25 -1.23 -5.57 -2.65
CA VAL A 25 -1.32 -6.24 -3.95
C VAL A 25 -0.27 -5.66 -4.90
N GLU A 26 0.60 -6.51 -5.44
CA GLU A 26 1.40 -6.16 -6.61
C GLU A 26 0.47 -6.17 -7.83
N ILE A 27 0.29 -5.01 -8.45
CA ILE A 27 -0.68 -4.85 -9.54
C ILE A 27 -0.12 -5.19 -10.93
N THR A 28 1.20 -5.43 -11.04
CA THR A 28 1.83 -5.87 -12.29
C THR A 28 1.16 -7.16 -12.77
N PRO A 29 0.59 -7.22 -13.98
CA PRO A 29 -0.06 -8.43 -14.45
C PRO A 29 0.90 -9.65 -14.53
N PRO A 30 0.51 -10.84 -14.02
CA PRO A 30 -0.71 -11.11 -13.27
C PRO A 30 -0.64 -10.59 -11.82
N PRO A 31 -1.72 -9.99 -11.27
CA PRO A 31 -1.69 -9.41 -9.93
C PRO A 31 -1.35 -10.44 -8.85
N LYS A 32 -0.49 -10.07 -7.88
CA LYS A 32 -0.06 -10.95 -6.78
C LYS A 32 -0.45 -10.35 -5.43
N CYS A 33 -1.04 -11.16 -4.56
CA CYS A 33 -1.30 -10.74 -3.17
C CYS A 33 -0.04 -10.91 -2.33
N LEU A 34 0.49 -9.80 -1.79
CA LEU A 34 1.67 -9.79 -0.90
C LEU A 34 1.30 -9.91 0.60
N GLY A 35 0.01 -10.17 0.87
CA GLY A 35 -0.54 -10.36 2.20
C GLY A 35 -0.99 -9.07 2.89
N ILE A 36 -1.32 -9.19 4.18
CA ILE A 36 -1.71 -8.04 5.01
C ILE A 36 -0.46 -7.52 5.71
N ARG A 37 -0.15 -6.23 5.52
CA ARG A 37 1.03 -5.56 6.09
C ARG A 37 0.62 -4.28 6.79
N CYS A 38 1.32 -3.95 7.85
CA CYS A 38 1.06 -2.74 8.61
C CYS A 38 2.08 -1.67 8.25
N PHE A 39 1.55 -0.47 8.00
CA PHE A 39 2.32 0.70 7.60
C PHE A 39 1.90 1.91 8.43
N PRO A 40 2.71 2.99 8.44
CA PRO A 40 2.30 4.27 8.99
C PRO A 40 1.05 4.81 8.29
N PRO A 41 0.27 5.70 8.95
CA PRO A 41 -1.00 6.20 8.41
C PRO A 41 -0.83 7.13 7.20
N ASN A 42 0.33 7.77 7.07
CA ASN A 42 0.60 8.81 6.08
C ASN A 42 1.33 8.25 4.83
N LEU A 43 0.91 7.09 4.34
CA LEU A 43 1.42 6.53 3.09
C LEU A 43 0.98 7.38 1.90
N GLN A 44 1.91 7.68 1.01
CA GLN A 44 1.66 8.46 -0.20
C GLN A 44 2.01 7.67 -1.46
N CYS A 45 1.34 7.97 -2.58
CA CYS A 45 1.72 7.42 -3.88
C CYS A 45 3.12 7.90 -4.27
N GLY A 46 3.90 7.02 -4.91
CA GLY A 46 5.30 7.27 -5.26
C GLY A 46 6.31 6.95 -4.15
N GLU A 47 5.88 6.72 -2.90
CA GLU A 47 6.79 6.29 -1.85
C GLU A 47 7.31 4.86 -2.08
N SER A 48 8.53 4.61 -1.60
CA SER A 48 9.17 3.29 -1.62
C SER A 48 8.97 2.54 -0.30
N VAL A 49 8.43 1.33 -0.42
CA VAL A 49 8.21 0.39 0.69
C VAL A 49 9.03 -0.88 0.48
N THR A 50 9.55 -1.43 1.57
CA THR A 50 10.24 -2.73 1.54
C THR A 50 9.33 -3.81 2.12
N ILE A 51 9.01 -4.83 1.31
CA ILE A 51 8.19 -5.97 1.71
C ILE A 51 9.01 -7.22 1.47
N GLU A 52 9.26 -8.03 2.50
CA GLU A 52 10.00 -9.29 2.40
C GLU A 52 11.38 -9.16 1.70
N GLY A 53 12.05 -8.03 1.91
CA GLY A 53 13.37 -7.75 1.32
C GLY A 53 13.32 -7.23 -0.12
N GLN A 54 12.14 -7.12 -0.74
CA GLN A 54 11.95 -6.55 -2.07
C GLN A 54 11.45 -5.11 -2.00
N ALA A 55 11.92 -4.28 -2.93
CA ALA A 55 11.55 -2.89 -3.05
C ALA A 55 10.35 -2.71 -3.98
N TYR A 56 9.33 -2.05 -3.45
CA TYR A 56 8.13 -1.70 -4.19
C TYR A 56 7.87 -0.21 -4.10
N THR A 57 7.25 0.34 -5.15
CA THR A 57 6.75 1.70 -5.19
C THR A 57 5.23 1.68 -5.08
N ILE A 58 4.68 2.53 -4.22
CA ILE A 58 3.23 2.64 -4.02
C ILE A 58 2.61 3.29 -5.25
N SER A 59 1.68 2.58 -5.89
CA SER A 59 0.90 3.10 -7.00
C SER A 59 -0.41 3.73 -6.51
N ALA A 60 -1.12 3.08 -5.57
CA ALA A 60 -2.36 3.62 -5.01
C ALA A 60 -2.57 3.22 -3.55
N VAL A 61 -3.18 4.14 -2.78
CA VAL A 61 -3.65 3.91 -1.41
C VAL A 61 -5.17 4.02 -1.41
N THR A 62 -5.88 2.94 -1.09
CA THR A 62 -7.35 2.90 -1.13
C THR A 62 -7.94 2.65 0.26
N HIS A 63 -8.83 3.53 0.71
CA HIS A 63 -9.60 3.34 1.94
C HIS A 63 -11.08 3.19 1.57
N ARG A 64 -11.66 2.04 1.88
CA ARG A 64 -13.05 1.73 1.61
C ARG A 64 -13.88 1.96 2.86
N TYR A 65 -14.96 2.72 2.71
CA TYR A 65 -15.94 2.99 3.77
C TYR A 65 -17.29 2.37 3.41
N GLN A 66 -18.08 2.03 4.43
CA GLN A 66 -19.44 1.50 4.28
C GLN A 66 -20.40 2.34 5.12
N LEU A 67 -21.57 2.68 4.58
CA LEU A 67 -22.61 3.37 5.32
C LEU A 67 -23.35 2.38 6.23
N ARG A 68 -23.30 2.59 7.54
CA ARG A 68 -24.00 1.77 8.55
C ARG A 68 -24.70 2.68 9.55
N LYS A 69 -26.00 2.45 9.77
CA LYS A 69 -26.82 3.20 10.75
C LYS A 69 -26.67 4.74 10.63
N GLY A 70 -26.62 5.26 9.40
CA GLY A 70 -26.47 6.69 9.12
C GLY A 70 -25.06 7.27 9.28
N LYS A 71 -24.01 6.45 9.44
CA LYS A 71 -22.62 6.88 9.55
C LYS A 71 -21.70 6.08 8.63
N TYR A 72 -20.68 6.72 8.06
CA TYR A 72 -19.65 6.03 7.30
C TYR A 72 -18.65 5.36 8.24
N GLU A 73 -18.52 4.05 8.13
CA GLU A 73 -17.58 3.24 8.91
C GLU A 73 -16.45 2.71 8.00
N PRO A 74 -15.19 2.70 8.45
CA PRO A 74 -14.09 2.12 7.67
C PRO A 74 -14.29 0.60 7.51
N SER A 75 -14.13 0.09 6.29
CA SER A 75 -14.34 -1.32 5.97
C SER A 75 -13.05 -2.04 5.55
N GLU A 76 -12.26 -1.47 4.64
CA GLU A 76 -11.06 -2.13 4.11
C GLU A 76 -10.02 -1.09 3.74
N LYS A 77 -8.74 -1.44 3.90
CA LYS A 77 -7.61 -0.67 3.40
C LYS A 77 -6.79 -1.53 2.46
N ARG A 78 -6.53 -1.01 1.26
CA ARG A 78 -5.76 -1.68 0.22
C ARG A 78 -4.59 -0.80 -0.21
N LEU A 79 -3.45 -1.44 -0.43
CA LEU A 79 -2.23 -0.81 -0.91
C LEU A 79 -1.82 -1.49 -2.20
N ASP A 80 -1.88 -0.76 -3.30
CA ASP A 80 -1.47 -1.24 -4.61
C ASP A 80 -0.04 -0.81 -4.88
N VAL A 81 0.79 -1.77 -5.24
CA VAL A 81 2.23 -1.56 -5.41
C VAL A 81 2.72 -2.09 -6.74
N LEU A 82 3.78 -1.48 -7.24
CA LEU A 82 4.56 -1.94 -8.38
C LEU A 82 5.96 -2.28 -7.90
N SER A 83 6.63 -3.24 -8.54
CA SER A 83 8.09 -3.37 -8.33
C SER A 83 8.75 -2.04 -8.69
N SER A 84 9.75 -1.62 -7.91
CA SER A 84 10.40 -0.33 -8.16
C SER A 84 10.98 -0.24 -9.58
N SER A 85 11.50 -1.35 -10.11
CA SER A 85 11.96 -1.45 -11.50
C SER A 85 10.84 -1.20 -12.52
N ARG A 86 9.65 -1.78 -12.31
CA ARG A 86 8.50 -1.58 -13.21
C ARG A 86 8.00 -0.14 -13.18
N TYR A 87 7.95 0.47 -12.00
CA TYR A 87 7.56 1.87 -11.84
C TYR A 87 8.48 2.82 -12.62
N ILE A 88 9.80 2.65 -12.48
CA ILE A 88 10.79 3.47 -13.20
C ILE A 88 10.67 3.27 -14.72
N LEU A 89 10.49 2.03 -15.17
CA LEU A 89 10.32 1.73 -16.59
C LEU A 89 9.05 2.37 -17.16
N ASN A 90 7.94 2.35 -16.42
CA ASN A 90 6.71 3.03 -16.84
C ASN A 90 6.92 4.54 -16.95
N LEU A 91 7.54 5.16 -15.95
CA LEU A 91 7.83 6.59 -15.96
C LEU A 91 8.69 6.97 -17.18
N TYR A 92 9.70 6.16 -17.52
CA TYR A 92 10.51 6.38 -18.71
C TYR A 92 9.68 6.31 -20.01
N LEU A 93 8.84 5.27 -20.14
CA LEU A 93 8.01 5.09 -21.32
C LEU A 93 6.95 6.20 -21.47
N GLU A 94 6.35 6.63 -20.36
CA GLU A 94 5.39 7.75 -20.33
C GLU A 94 6.06 9.05 -20.80
N ASN A 95 7.25 9.36 -20.29
CA ASN A 95 8.01 10.54 -20.72
C ASN A 95 8.34 10.52 -22.23
N LEU A 96 8.65 9.35 -22.80
CA LEU A 96 8.92 9.25 -24.25
C LEU A 96 7.66 9.51 -25.08
N LEU A 97 6.50 9.02 -24.62
CA LEU A 97 5.22 9.24 -25.30
C LEU A 97 4.76 10.69 -25.21
N GLU A 98 5.07 11.39 -24.11
CA GLU A 98 4.78 12.82 -23.98
C GLU A 98 5.65 13.70 -24.89
N GLN A 99 6.82 13.21 -25.30
CA GLN A 99 7.79 13.92 -26.15
C GLN A 99 7.62 13.65 -27.66
N SER A 100 6.76 12.71 -28.05
CA SER A 100 6.49 12.36 -29.46
C SER A 100 5.37 13.20 -30.07
#